data_AF-A0A3D1UWN3-F1
#
_entry.id   AF-A0A3D1UWN3-F1
#
_cell.length_a   1.000
_cell.length_b   1.000
_cell.length_c   1.000
_cell.angle_alpha   90.00
_cell.angle_beta   90.00
_cell.angle_gamma   90.00
#
_symmetry.space_group_name_H-M   'P 1'
#
loop_
_entity.id
_entity.type
_entity.pdbx_description
1 polymer ?
#
loop_
_entity_poly.entity_id
_entity_poly.type
_entity_poly.pdbx_seq_one_letter_code
_entity_poly.pdbx_strand_id
1 'polypeptide(L)'
;MKALRHLRRRFRRERGQTLILGVMAMVIILVGILVLFDVQRVIRGKVKVMSAIDSAALTGARWQQNTLNLIGEMNLVKACTVLITEPAYQIGGDPGSFLGNAENDDRERLRTSADMLTQMQIRVAFVGPLIGFGAAQQAAKNNGLTYNESCNTFLNEMLNDINSEEYYGNPDIVSQEYYGFRWREPYANMVAEILGGSGGESKGVAVGTNVDYLGMPKLIADKSEKPPVTVVNYLRNRTVMEAIAADDWCTLRALLPNDDGIYYQEKWWGNIRLERSTKSLEGSEILPVHITAYRGEDVYTRADEKGMLDEVIKRVPGREDELKRLGTVYDRYDKGDKNDTDGKNNPLPEISWATFDNDWCSYSEYGVDKSGWENYLRGPFQEGVDYRSGALSYFSIRVPDETILKQFQFKRKFAKDHPFRFGGAQSGMGRKINQYGAETEQALDYFDDDSYYITFDATAKPLGYLKTEEGAIRYPFVAGMVLPVFDKVTLIPVSLEPVYGMPMDDRAWIIYITKYLPALGTVNNIDDVQGILDPADFALCQRYHNLIKKLDNLSWRLQGRAWLNAEATGHDTYDPFGNVTGHVTDTINEDHCDDWGGGGGGGRYGPGKLH
;
A
#
# COMPACT_ATOMS: atom_id res chain seq x y z
N MET A 1 77.13 8.43 36.37
CA MET A 1 76.65 7.15 35.79
C MET A 1 75.21 6.72 36.17
N LYS A 2 74.61 7.16 37.29
CA LYS A 2 73.21 6.79 37.66
C LYS A 2 72.11 7.57 36.87
N ALA A 3 72.36 8.81 36.44
CA ALA A 3 71.39 9.61 35.68
C ALA A 3 71.11 9.08 34.26
N LEU A 4 72.12 8.54 33.58
CA LEU A 4 71.99 7.93 32.24
C LEU A 4 71.17 6.62 32.25
N ARG A 5 71.11 5.89 33.38
CA ARG A 5 70.26 4.69 33.51
C ARG A 5 68.77 5.02 33.68
N HIS A 6 68.44 6.18 34.26
CA HIS A 6 67.04 6.62 34.40
C HIS A 6 66.45 7.15 33.09
N LEU A 7 67.25 7.90 32.30
CA LEU A 7 66.84 8.33 30.95
C LEU A 7 66.63 7.14 30.00
N ARG A 8 67.53 6.14 30.01
CA ARG A 8 67.37 4.91 29.21
C ARG A 8 66.15 4.06 29.59
N ARG A 9 65.68 4.13 30.84
CA ARG A 9 64.44 3.49 31.31
C ARG A 9 63.18 4.27 30.93
N ARG A 10 63.22 5.61 30.90
CA ARG A 10 62.12 6.45 30.37
C ARG A 10 61.92 6.24 28.87
N PHE A 11 62.99 6.30 28.08
CA PHE A 11 62.94 6.04 26.64
C PHE A 11 62.53 4.60 26.27
N ARG A 12 62.75 3.60 27.14
CA ARG A 12 62.25 2.23 26.95
C ARG A 12 60.77 2.06 27.29
N ARG A 13 60.21 2.88 28.19
CA ARG A 13 58.77 2.88 28.52
C ARG A 13 57.95 3.63 27.46
N GLU A 14 58.49 4.68 26.87
CA GLU A 14 57.79 5.48 25.84
C GLU A 14 57.77 4.80 24.46
N ARG A 15 58.78 3.98 24.11
CA ARG A 15 58.81 3.22 22.84
C ARG A 15 57.70 2.17 22.71
N GLY A 16 57.18 1.66 23.83
CA GLY A 16 56.03 0.76 23.82
C GLY A 16 54.72 1.50 23.52
N GLN A 17 54.56 2.71 24.06
CA GLN A 17 53.38 3.54 23.81
C GLN A 17 53.32 4.07 22.38
N THR A 18 54.44 4.44 21.76
CA THR A 18 54.45 4.89 20.35
C THR A 18 54.09 3.76 19.39
N LEU A 19 54.50 2.53 19.69
CA LEU A 19 54.17 1.35 18.87
C LEU A 19 52.70 0.96 19.04
N ILE A 20 52.16 1.01 20.27
CA ILE A 20 50.73 0.80 20.53
C ILE A 20 49.90 1.87 19.81
N LEU A 21 50.30 3.14 19.88
CA LEU A 21 49.56 4.24 19.25
C LEU A 21 49.64 4.19 17.72
N GLY A 22 50.78 3.76 17.15
CA GLY A 22 50.92 3.52 15.72
C GLY A 22 50.07 2.35 15.22
N VAL A 23 50.03 1.24 15.96
CA VAL A 23 49.14 0.11 15.65
C VAL A 23 47.67 0.52 15.78
N MET A 24 47.33 1.25 16.84
CA MET A 24 45.96 1.73 17.07
C MET A 24 45.51 2.70 15.96
N ALA A 25 46.38 3.62 15.53
CA ALA A 25 46.11 4.50 14.40
C ALA A 25 45.96 3.74 13.09
N MET A 26 46.78 2.72 12.83
CA MET A 26 46.66 1.86 11.64
C MET A 26 45.35 1.08 11.65
N VAL A 27 44.94 0.54 12.80
CA VAL A 27 43.65 -0.15 12.97
C VAL A 27 42.49 0.82 12.73
N ILE A 28 42.55 2.03 13.29
CA ILE A 28 41.51 3.06 13.09
C ILE A 28 41.40 3.43 11.60
N ILE A 29 42.52 3.61 10.89
CA ILE A 29 42.52 3.92 9.46
C ILE A 29 41.95 2.74 8.65
N LEU A 30 42.35 1.50 8.96
CA LEU A 30 41.83 0.30 8.29
C LEU A 30 40.31 0.18 8.47
N VAL A 31 39.82 0.37 9.70
CA VAL A 31 38.39 0.39 10.01
C VAL A 31 37.70 1.53 9.26
N GLY A 32 38.29 2.73 9.21
CA GLY A 32 37.76 3.86 8.45
C GLY A 32 37.64 3.57 6.95
N ILE A 33 38.61 2.88 6.35
CA ILE A 33 38.56 2.46 4.94
C ILE A 33 37.44 1.42 4.72
N LEU A 34 37.30 0.45 5.61
CA LEU A 34 36.23 -0.56 5.53
C LEU A 34 34.85 0.09 5.61
N VAL A 35 34.66 1.02 6.55
CA VAL A 35 33.41 1.79 6.69
C VAL A 35 33.12 2.58 5.42
N LEU A 36 34.10 3.28 4.84
CA LEU A 36 33.90 4.02 3.60
C LEU A 36 33.51 3.12 2.42
N PHE A 37 34.11 1.92 2.33
CA PHE A 37 33.77 0.96 1.29
C PHE A 37 32.36 0.40 1.47
N ASP A 38 31.96 0.10 2.71
CA ASP A 38 30.60 -0.34 3.04
C ASP A 38 29.58 0.74 2.70
N VAL A 39 29.81 2.00 3.09
CA VAL A 39 28.95 3.12 2.75
C VAL A 39 28.80 3.26 1.24
N GLN A 40 29.89 3.18 0.48
CA GLN A 40 29.82 3.30 -0.98
C GLN A 40 29.06 2.12 -1.62
N ARG A 41 29.25 0.90 -1.12
CA ARG A 41 28.55 -0.30 -1.61
C ARG A 41 27.05 -0.21 -1.32
N VAL A 42 26.67 0.18 -0.11
CA VAL A 42 25.27 0.37 0.31
C VAL A 42 24.60 1.47 -0.52
N ILE A 43 25.26 2.62 -0.72
CA ILE A 43 24.72 3.71 -1.54
C ILE A 43 24.48 3.25 -2.99
N ARG A 44 25.46 2.55 -3.60
CA ARG A 44 25.29 2.04 -4.97
C ARG A 44 24.17 1.01 -5.06
N GLY A 45 24.08 0.10 -4.08
CA GLY A 45 22.99 -0.87 -3.97
C GLY A 45 21.64 -0.17 -3.91
N LYS A 46 21.50 0.81 -3.01
CA LYS A 46 20.30 1.63 -2.84
C LYS A 46 19.89 2.35 -4.12
N VAL A 47 20.80 3.05 -4.79
CA VAL A 47 20.51 3.77 -6.05
C VAL A 47 20.03 2.81 -7.14
N LYS A 48 20.66 1.65 -7.25
CA LYS A 48 20.30 0.61 -8.21
C LYS A 48 18.90 0.07 -7.94
N VAL A 49 18.60 -0.27 -6.69
CA VAL A 49 17.31 -0.79 -6.25
C VAL A 49 16.21 0.25 -6.47
N MET A 50 16.43 1.49 -6.04
CA MET A 50 15.49 2.60 -6.27
C MET A 50 15.19 2.80 -7.76
N SER A 51 16.23 2.91 -8.59
CA SER A 51 16.04 3.10 -10.05
C SER A 51 15.23 1.96 -10.68
N ALA A 52 15.42 0.72 -10.19
CA ALA A 52 14.69 -0.43 -10.69
C ALA A 52 13.22 -0.44 -10.28
N ILE A 53 12.90 -0.15 -9.02
CA ILE A 53 11.51 -0.10 -8.54
C ILE A 53 10.77 1.10 -9.14
N ASP A 54 11.41 2.26 -9.21
CA ASP A 54 10.86 3.45 -9.87
C ASP A 54 10.48 3.14 -11.32
N SER A 55 11.36 2.44 -12.04
CA SER A 55 11.09 2.01 -13.42
C SER A 55 9.93 1.01 -13.51
N ALA A 56 9.81 0.10 -12.54
CA ALA A 56 8.74 -0.88 -12.48
C ALA A 56 7.39 -0.20 -12.22
N ALA A 57 7.34 0.70 -11.23
CA ALA A 57 6.15 1.49 -10.91
C ALA A 57 5.71 2.34 -12.10
N LEU A 58 6.62 3.09 -12.73
CA LEU A 58 6.31 3.89 -13.91
C LEU A 58 5.79 3.02 -15.08
N THR A 59 6.39 1.85 -15.30
CA THR A 59 5.97 0.94 -16.37
C THR A 59 4.59 0.36 -16.10
N GLY A 60 4.32 -0.08 -14.86
CA GLY A 60 3.00 -0.58 -14.46
C GLY A 60 1.92 0.50 -14.63
N ALA A 61 2.18 1.72 -14.13
CA ALA A 61 1.25 2.85 -14.28
C ALA A 61 1.03 3.24 -15.76
N ARG A 62 2.04 3.11 -16.63
CA ARG A 62 1.91 3.35 -18.07
C ARG A 62 0.99 2.33 -18.75
N TRP A 63 1.04 1.07 -18.33
CA TRP A 63 0.11 0.07 -18.82
C TRP A 63 -1.30 0.26 -18.26
N GLN A 64 -1.45 0.65 -16.99
CA GLN A 64 -2.75 1.05 -16.44
C GLN A 64 -3.35 2.24 -17.20
N GLN A 65 -2.53 3.26 -17.54
CA GLN A 65 -2.94 4.38 -18.39
C GLN A 65 -3.50 3.89 -19.74
N ASN A 66 -2.72 3.06 -20.45
CA ASN A 66 -3.12 2.55 -21.75
C ASN A 66 -4.38 1.69 -21.66
N THR A 67 -4.52 0.91 -20.59
CA THR A 67 -5.69 0.06 -20.31
C THR A 67 -6.94 0.91 -20.12
N LEU A 68 -6.87 1.93 -19.26
CA LEU A 68 -7.98 2.86 -19.02
C LEU A 68 -8.38 3.62 -20.29
N ASN A 69 -7.41 4.09 -21.06
CA ASN A 69 -7.70 4.78 -22.32
C ASN A 69 -8.35 3.85 -23.34
N LEU A 70 -7.87 2.60 -23.48
CA LEU A 70 -8.49 1.63 -24.39
C LEU A 70 -9.93 1.29 -23.98
N ILE A 71 -10.19 1.13 -22.68
CA ILE A 71 -11.54 0.93 -22.14
C ILE A 71 -12.43 2.16 -22.43
N GLY A 72 -11.89 3.36 -22.24
CA GLY A 72 -12.57 4.61 -22.54
C GLY A 72 -12.86 4.80 -24.03
N GLU A 73 -11.92 4.44 -24.91
CA GLU A 73 -12.13 4.41 -26.36
C GLU A 73 -13.26 3.44 -26.72
N MET A 74 -13.35 2.27 -26.08
CA MET A 74 -14.47 1.35 -26.28
C MET A 74 -15.80 1.93 -25.77
N ASN A 75 -15.81 2.73 -24.71
CA ASN A 75 -17.02 3.47 -24.29
C ASN A 75 -17.41 4.51 -25.35
N LEU A 76 -16.44 5.21 -25.95
CA LEU A 76 -16.71 6.11 -27.08
C LEU A 76 -17.22 5.35 -28.30
N VAL A 77 -16.66 4.19 -28.62
CA VAL A 77 -17.15 3.32 -29.70
C VAL A 77 -18.55 2.83 -29.40
N LYS A 78 -18.90 2.47 -28.15
CA LYS A 78 -20.28 2.17 -27.77
C LYS A 78 -21.18 3.36 -28.00
N ALA A 79 -20.79 4.55 -27.52
CA ALA A 79 -21.54 5.78 -27.77
C ALA A 79 -21.71 6.02 -29.28
N CYS A 80 -20.66 5.95 -30.10
CA CYS A 80 -20.79 6.15 -31.55
C CYS A 80 -21.56 5.02 -32.25
N THR A 81 -21.39 3.77 -31.86
CA THR A 81 -22.02 2.62 -32.53
C THR A 81 -23.49 2.53 -32.18
N VAL A 82 -23.82 2.73 -30.91
CA VAL A 82 -25.20 2.74 -30.42
C VAL A 82 -25.94 4.01 -30.81
N LEU A 83 -25.25 5.16 -30.91
CA LEU A 83 -25.91 6.46 -31.12
C LEU A 83 -25.79 7.01 -32.56
N ILE A 84 -24.72 6.70 -33.30
CA ILE A 84 -24.36 7.39 -34.56
C ILE A 84 -24.40 6.47 -35.80
N THR A 85 -23.81 5.27 -35.78
CA THR A 85 -23.51 4.52 -37.03
C THR A 85 -24.53 3.51 -37.51
N GLU A 86 -25.52 3.11 -36.71
CA GLU A 86 -26.60 2.30 -37.28
C GLU A 86 -27.58 3.25 -37.99
N PRO A 87 -27.93 3.03 -39.27
CA PRO A 87 -29.03 3.75 -39.96
C PRO A 87 -30.36 3.70 -39.19
N ALA A 88 -30.43 2.85 -38.16
CA ALA A 88 -31.50 2.67 -37.20
C ALA A 88 -31.60 3.76 -36.11
N TYR A 89 -30.55 4.52 -35.74
CA TYR A 89 -30.62 5.42 -34.55
C TYR A 89 -30.48 6.94 -34.86
N GLN A 90 -30.25 7.31 -36.12
CA GLN A 90 -30.50 8.64 -36.69
C GLN A 90 -30.10 9.87 -35.86
N ILE A 91 -28.91 9.87 -35.25
CA ILE A 91 -28.21 11.14 -35.04
C ILE A 91 -27.68 11.58 -36.43
N GLY A 92 -28.56 12.23 -37.20
CA GLY A 92 -28.31 12.72 -38.57
C GLY A 92 -29.31 12.29 -39.67
N GLY A 93 -30.41 11.59 -39.35
CA GLY A 93 -31.45 11.13 -40.31
C GLY A 93 -32.90 11.42 -39.86
N ASP A 94 -33.90 11.11 -40.70
CA ASP A 94 -35.34 11.44 -40.50
C ASP A 94 -35.99 10.67 -39.31
N PRO A 95 -36.20 11.31 -38.13
CA PRO A 95 -36.36 10.73 -36.77
C PRO A 95 -37.46 9.68 -36.50
N GLY A 96 -38.17 9.18 -37.52
CA GLY A 96 -39.45 8.49 -37.36
C GLY A 96 -39.45 6.97 -37.48
N SER A 97 -38.34 6.29 -37.78
CA SER A 97 -38.40 4.90 -38.28
C SER A 97 -37.89 3.79 -37.37
N PHE A 98 -37.34 4.08 -36.19
CA PHE A 98 -36.88 3.01 -35.28
C PHE A 98 -37.19 3.29 -33.82
N LEU A 99 -37.60 2.22 -33.14
CA LEU A 99 -38.42 2.16 -31.91
C LEU A 99 -39.88 2.62 -32.09
N GLY A 100 -40.29 2.91 -33.33
CA GLY A 100 -41.69 3.07 -33.74
C GLY A 100 -42.41 1.76 -34.04
N ASN A 101 -41.71 0.62 -34.19
CA ASN A 101 -42.31 -0.70 -34.44
C ASN A 101 -42.02 -1.66 -33.30
N ALA A 102 -43.01 -2.48 -32.95
CA ALA A 102 -43.09 -3.28 -31.73
C ALA A 102 -42.26 -4.59 -31.75
N GLU A 103 -41.07 -4.61 -32.36
CA GLU A 103 -40.27 -5.82 -32.45
C GLU A 103 -39.17 -5.89 -31.37
N ASN A 104 -39.23 -6.92 -30.53
CA ASN A 104 -38.26 -7.22 -29.47
C ASN A 104 -36.84 -7.52 -30.03
N ASP A 105 -36.73 -7.86 -31.31
CA ASP A 105 -35.48 -8.26 -31.99
C ASP A 105 -34.43 -7.14 -32.02
N ASP A 106 -34.88 -5.89 -32.13
CA ASP A 106 -34.01 -4.72 -32.25
C ASP A 106 -33.32 -4.33 -30.93
N ARG A 107 -34.04 -4.43 -29.80
CA ARG A 107 -33.46 -4.25 -28.46
C ARG A 107 -32.46 -5.36 -28.14
N GLU A 108 -32.78 -6.59 -28.54
CA GLU A 108 -31.90 -7.75 -28.34
C GLU A 108 -30.60 -7.64 -29.15
N ARG A 109 -30.67 -7.15 -30.40
CA ARG A 109 -29.49 -6.85 -31.23
C ARG A 109 -28.62 -5.74 -30.64
N LEU A 110 -29.25 -4.68 -30.15
CA LEU A 110 -28.54 -3.57 -29.49
C LEU A 110 -27.79 -4.07 -28.25
N ARG A 111 -28.49 -4.80 -27.38
CA ARG A 111 -27.92 -5.40 -26.18
C ARG A 111 -26.78 -6.35 -26.51
N THR A 112 -26.95 -7.22 -27.51
CA THR A 112 -25.90 -8.16 -27.93
C THR A 112 -24.63 -7.43 -28.39
N SER A 113 -24.79 -6.34 -29.14
CA SER A 113 -23.67 -5.52 -29.62
C SER A 113 -22.97 -4.78 -28.47
N ALA A 114 -23.74 -4.21 -27.54
CA ALA A 114 -23.21 -3.55 -26.35
C ALA A 114 -22.50 -4.55 -25.41
N ASP A 115 -23.06 -5.75 -25.23
CA ASP A 115 -22.50 -6.82 -24.41
C ASP A 115 -21.17 -7.33 -25.01
N MET A 116 -21.04 -7.43 -26.34
CA MET A 116 -19.76 -7.79 -27.00
C MET A 116 -18.65 -6.76 -26.72
N LEU A 117 -18.94 -5.47 -26.80
CA LEU A 117 -17.97 -4.43 -26.46
C LEU A 117 -17.66 -4.40 -24.95
N THR A 118 -18.65 -4.69 -24.10
CA THR A 118 -18.44 -4.85 -22.65
C THR A 118 -17.51 -6.02 -22.35
N GLN A 119 -17.70 -7.13 -23.05
CA GLN A 119 -16.81 -8.28 -22.96
C GLN A 119 -15.37 -7.91 -23.29
N MET A 120 -15.15 -7.11 -24.35
CA MET A 120 -13.81 -6.63 -24.72
C MET A 120 -13.22 -5.72 -23.64
N GLN A 121 -14.00 -4.82 -23.04
CA GLN A 121 -13.54 -3.96 -21.95
C GLN A 121 -13.11 -4.78 -20.73
N ILE A 122 -13.89 -5.79 -20.35
CA ILE A 122 -13.56 -6.67 -19.22
C ILE A 122 -12.29 -7.47 -19.52
N ARG A 123 -12.15 -8.03 -20.73
CA ARG A 123 -10.90 -8.70 -21.15
C ARG A 123 -9.70 -7.79 -21.02
N VAL A 124 -9.81 -6.54 -21.46
CA VAL A 124 -8.74 -5.54 -21.34
C VAL A 124 -8.43 -5.23 -19.87
N ALA A 125 -9.44 -5.17 -19.00
CA ALA A 125 -9.26 -4.95 -17.55
C ALA A 125 -8.54 -6.11 -16.83
N PHE A 126 -8.61 -7.33 -17.36
CA PHE A 126 -7.80 -8.46 -16.89
C PHE A 126 -6.39 -8.47 -17.51
N VAL A 127 -6.32 -8.36 -18.84
CA VAL A 127 -5.08 -8.59 -19.60
C VAL A 127 -4.12 -7.40 -19.51
N GLY A 128 -4.63 -6.17 -19.61
CA GLY A 128 -3.82 -4.95 -19.62
C GLY A 128 -2.93 -4.80 -18.38
N PRO A 129 -3.49 -4.93 -17.16
CA PRO A 129 -2.71 -4.91 -15.94
C PRO A 129 -1.65 -6.01 -15.83
N LEU A 130 -1.97 -7.25 -16.25
CA LEU A 130 -1.00 -8.35 -16.24
C LEU A 130 0.16 -8.13 -17.22
N ILE A 131 -0.10 -7.60 -18.41
CA ILE A 131 0.97 -7.16 -19.32
C ILE A 131 1.81 -6.08 -18.65
N GLY A 132 1.16 -5.13 -17.97
CA GLY A 132 1.82 -4.10 -17.18
C GLY A 132 2.74 -4.67 -16.10
N PHE A 133 2.27 -5.66 -15.36
CA PHE A 133 3.04 -6.34 -14.33
C PHE A 133 4.24 -7.07 -14.93
N GLY A 134 4.06 -7.85 -15.99
CA GLY A 134 5.15 -8.53 -16.70
C GLY A 134 6.19 -7.54 -17.25
N ALA A 135 5.75 -6.43 -17.85
CA ALA A 135 6.62 -5.37 -18.33
C ALA A 135 7.39 -4.68 -17.19
N ALA A 136 6.74 -4.44 -16.05
CA ALA A 136 7.37 -3.89 -14.86
C ALA A 136 8.48 -4.82 -14.33
N GLN A 137 8.29 -6.14 -14.36
CA GLN A 137 9.34 -7.09 -14.01
C GLN A 137 10.55 -7.00 -14.95
N GLN A 138 10.32 -6.82 -16.25
CA GLN A 138 11.42 -6.63 -17.20
C GLN A 138 12.13 -5.28 -16.99
N ALA A 139 11.39 -4.21 -16.68
CA ALA A 139 11.97 -2.91 -16.34
C ALA A 139 12.87 -2.99 -15.09
N ALA A 140 12.41 -3.66 -14.04
CA ALA A 140 13.20 -3.90 -12.83
C ALA A 140 14.49 -4.70 -13.13
N LYS A 141 14.38 -5.78 -13.91
CA LYS A 141 15.53 -6.61 -14.30
C LYS A 141 16.53 -5.88 -15.18
N ASN A 142 16.06 -5.04 -16.10
CA ASN A 142 16.92 -4.22 -16.95
C ASN A 142 17.70 -3.17 -16.14
N ASN A 143 17.17 -2.75 -14.98
CA ASN A 143 17.88 -1.93 -14.00
C ASN A 143 18.72 -2.76 -13.00
N GLY A 144 18.85 -4.07 -13.25
CA GLY A 144 19.80 -4.97 -12.61
C GLY A 144 19.29 -5.63 -11.33
N LEU A 145 17.99 -5.58 -11.03
CA LEU A 145 17.40 -6.48 -10.05
C LEU A 145 17.35 -7.91 -10.61
N THR A 146 17.38 -8.87 -9.70
CA THR A 146 17.35 -10.30 -10.02
C THR A 146 16.08 -10.94 -9.46
N TYR A 147 15.98 -12.25 -9.64
CA TYR A 147 14.95 -13.09 -9.05
C TYR A 147 14.76 -12.83 -7.54
N ASN A 148 13.50 -12.66 -7.11
CA ASN A 148 13.08 -12.56 -5.72
C ASN A 148 12.24 -13.78 -5.33
N GLU A 149 12.78 -14.64 -4.48
CA GLU A 149 12.12 -15.91 -4.13
C GLU A 149 10.76 -15.73 -3.46
N SER A 150 10.62 -14.78 -2.53
CA SER A 150 9.36 -14.53 -1.82
C SER A 150 8.23 -14.14 -2.78
N CYS A 151 8.52 -13.25 -3.74
CA CYS A 151 7.53 -12.80 -4.71
C CYS A 151 7.09 -13.96 -5.65
N ASN A 152 8.03 -14.82 -6.05
CA ASN A 152 7.72 -15.96 -6.92
C ASN A 152 6.92 -17.03 -6.18
N THR A 153 7.29 -17.33 -4.93
CA THR A 153 6.53 -18.27 -4.10
C THR A 153 5.10 -17.78 -3.90
N PHE A 154 4.92 -16.49 -3.61
CA PHE A 154 3.58 -15.91 -3.50
C PHE A 154 2.77 -16.06 -4.79
N LEU A 155 3.35 -15.74 -5.95
CA LEU A 155 2.64 -15.89 -7.22
C LEU A 155 2.32 -17.35 -7.57
N ASN A 156 3.20 -18.28 -7.20
CA ASN A 156 2.90 -19.71 -7.36
C ASN A 156 1.75 -20.14 -6.45
N GLU A 157 1.71 -19.68 -5.20
CA GLU A 157 0.59 -19.91 -4.28
C GLU A 157 -0.71 -19.31 -4.84
N MET A 158 -0.67 -18.06 -5.32
CA MET A 158 -1.79 -17.41 -6.01
C MET A 158 -2.26 -18.18 -7.25
N LEU A 159 -1.32 -18.64 -8.09
CA LEU A 159 -1.65 -19.45 -9.27
C LEU A 159 -2.33 -20.77 -8.90
N ASN A 160 -1.88 -21.42 -7.82
CA ASN A 160 -2.51 -22.64 -7.32
C ASN A 160 -3.94 -22.36 -6.82
N ASP A 161 -4.16 -21.24 -6.13
CA ASP A 161 -5.48 -20.83 -5.69
C ASP A 161 -6.41 -20.51 -6.88
N ILE A 162 -5.91 -19.79 -7.90
CA ILE A 162 -6.65 -19.54 -9.14
C ILE A 162 -7.03 -20.86 -9.83
N ASN A 163 -6.14 -21.85 -9.84
CA ASN A 163 -6.40 -23.17 -10.41
C ASN A 163 -7.26 -24.08 -9.50
N SER A 164 -7.57 -23.67 -8.28
CA SER A 164 -8.41 -24.46 -7.37
C SER A 164 -9.89 -24.37 -7.74
N GLU A 165 -10.51 -25.53 -7.96
CA GLU A 165 -11.96 -25.66 -8.17
C GLU A 165 -12.77 -25.38 -6.90
N GLU A 166 -12.17 -25.52 -5.72
CA GLU A 166 -12.85 -25.26 -4.45
C GLU A 166 -13.14 -23.77 -4.24
N TYR A 167 -12.30 -22.91 -4.85
CA TYR A 167 -12.34 -21.47 -4.62
C TYR A 167 -12.60 -20.67 -5.89
N TYR A 168 -11.58 -20.47 -6.74
CA TYR A 168 -11.72 -19.68 -7.96
C TYR A 168 -12.58 -20.36 -9.02
N GLY A 169 -12.66 -21.70 -9.02
CA GLY A 169 -13.58 -22.45 -9.88
C GLY A 169 -15.00 -22.59 -9.36
N ASN A 170 -15.26 -22.16 -8.12
CA ASN A 170 -16.56 -22.30 -7.50
C ASN A 170 -17.50 -21.17 -7.95
N PRO A 171 -18.57 -21.47 -8.72
CA PRO A 171 -19.51 -20.46 -9.22
C PRO A 171 -20.33 -19.78 -8.11
N ASP A 172 -20.45 -20.39 -6.93
CA ASP A 172 -21.15 -19.79 -5.79
C ASP A 172 -20.32 -18.68 -5.12
N ILE A 173 -19.01 -18.67 -5.37
CA ILE A 173 -18.06 -17.71 -4.79
C ILE A 173 -17.68 -16.65 -5.82
N VAL A 174 -17.40 -17.06 -7.05
CA VAL A 174 -16.87 -16.19 -8.10
C VAL A 174 -17.61 -16.46 -9.40
N SER A 175 -18.03 -15.40 -10.09
CA SER A 175 -18.60 -15.56 -11.42
C SER A 175 -17.56 -16.15 -12.37
N GLN A 176 -17.89 -17.27 -13.00
CA GLN A 176 -17.01 -17.96 -13.95
C GLN A 176 -17.04 -17.30 -15.34
N GLU A 177 -18.05 -16.48 -15.60
CA GLU A 177 -18.28 -15.87 -16.90
C GLU A 177 -18.77 -14.43 -16.74
N TYR A 178 -18.12 -13.52 -17.46
CA TYR A 178 -18.52 -12.12 -17.53
C TYR A 178 -18.83 -11.77 -18.98
N TYR A 179 -20.10 -11.52 -19.30
CA TYR A 179 -20.54 -11.16 -20.66
C TYR A 179 -19.99 -12.13 -21.74
N GLY A 180 -20.05 -13.45 -21.50
CA GLY A 180 -19.51 -14.45 -22.42
C GLY A 180 -18.01 -14.76 -22.27
N PHE A 181 -17.27 -14.02 -21.44
CA PHE A 181 -15.83 -14.20 -21.26
C PHE A 181 -15.52 -15.09 -20.05
N ARG A 182 -14.93 -16.25 -20.33
CA ARG A 182 -14.33 -17.13 -19.34
C ARG A 182 -12.91 -16.67 -19.04
N TRP A 183 -12.75 -15.95 -17.94
CA TRP A 183 -11.55 -15.19 -17.62
C TRP A 183 -10.46 -16.01 -16.92
N ARG A 184 -10.86 -16.99 -16.10
CA ARG A 184 -10.01 -17.72 -15.15
C ARG A 184 -8.81 -18.41 -15.80
N GLU A 185 -9.03 -19.25 -16.81
CA GLU A 185 -7.96 -19.99 -17.49
C GLU A 185 -6.97 -19.06 -18.25
N PRO A 186 -7.43 -18.10 -19.08
CA PRO A 186 -6.54 -17.11 -19.67
C PRO A 186 -5.72 -16.32 -18.64
N TYR A 187 -6.35 -15.94 -17.53
CA TYR A 187 -5.70 -15.20 -16.45
C TYR A 187 -4.61 -16.03 -15.76
N ALA A 188 -4.91 -17.28 -15.40
CA ALA A 188 -3.95 -18.23 -14.83
C ALA A 188 -2.75 -18.46 -15.77
N ASN A 189 -3.00 -18.65 -17.06
CA ASN A 189 -1.95 -18.84 -18.05
C ASN A 189 -1.02 -17.62 -18.15
N MET A 190 -1.57 -16.40 -18.12
CA MET A 190 -0.74 -15.20 -18.13
C MET A 190 0.12 -15.07 -16.87
N VAL A 191 -0.43 -15.39 -15.68
CA VAL A 191 0.34 -15.41 -14.43
C VAL A 191 1.47 -16.45 -14.51
N ALA A 192 1.19 -17.64 -15.05
CA ALA A 192 2.19 -18.68 -15.26
C ALA A 192 3.30 -18.26 -16.23
N GLU A 193 2.98 -17.56 -17.32
CA GLU A 193 3.97 -17.00 -18.26
C GLU A 193 4.87 -15.96 -17.59
N ILE A 194 4.32 -15.09 -16.73
CA ILE A 194 5.10 -14.10 -15.97
C ILE A 194 6.07 -14.79 -15.00
N LEU A 195 5.62 -15.86 -14.34
CA LEU A 195 6.46 -16.72 -13.50
C LEU A 195 7.55 -17.46 -14.30
N GLY A 196 7.33 -17.62 -15.60
CA GLY A 196 8.23 -18.25 -16.54
C GLY A 196 7.95 -19.73 -16.73
N GLY A 197 6.78 -19.99 -17.32
CA GLY A 197 6.34 -21.31 -17.77
C GLY A 197 7.45 -22.15 -18.41
N SER A 198 7.25 -23.47 -18.44
CA SER A 198 8.22 -24.56 -18.68
C SER A 198 9.19 -24.43 -19.89
N GLY A 199 9.13 -23.36 -20.69
CA GLY A 199 10.06 -22.98 -21.75
C GLY A 199 10.95 -21.76 -21.39
N GLY A 200 11.87 -21.92 -20.45
CA GLY A 200 13.25 -21.40 -20.50
C GLY A 200 13.59 -19.88 -20.56
N GLU A 201 12.68 -18.95 -20.88
CA GLU A 201 13.07 -17.54 -21.12
C GLU A 201 12.67 -16.54 -20.03
N SER A 202 11.58 -16.76 -19.29
CA SER A 202 11.20 -15.83 -18.21
C SER A 202 11.92 -16.19 -16.90
N LYS A 203 12.61 -15.18 -16.36
CA LYS A 203 13.47 -15.30 -15.16
C LYS A 203 12.72 -15.05 -13.84
N GLY A 204 11.41 -15.36 -13.79
CA GLY A 204 10.55 -15.13 -12.61
C GLY A 204 10.32 -13.66 -12.24
N VAL A 205 9.80 -13.39 -11.05
CA VAL A 205 9.51 -12.04 -10.55
C VAL A 205 10.70 -11.44 -9.80
N ALA A 206 10.95 -10.14 -10.02
CA ALA A 206 12.06 -9.40 -9.43
C ALA A 206 11.60 -8.43 -8.33
N VAL A 207 10.43 -7.81 -8.50
CA VAL A 207 9.82 -6.87 -7.55
C VAL A 207 8.38 -7.26 -7.25
N GLY A 208 7.97 -7.13 -6.00
CA GLY A 208 6.61 -7.38 -5.55
C GLY A 208 5.72 -6.18 -5.85
N THR A 209 4.43 -6.41 -6.09
CA THR A 209 3.38 -5.38 -5.98
C THR A 209 2.51 -5.74 -4.78
N ASN A 210 1.52 -4.91 -4.50
CA ASN A 210 0.38 -5.38 -3.74
C ASN A 210 -0.69 -5.94 -4.68
N VAL A 211 -1.40 -6.96 -4.19
CA VAL A 211 -2.44 -7.67 -4.94
C VAL A 211 -3.76 -7.55 -4.18
N ASP A 212 -4.81 -7.09 -4.87
CA ASP A 212 -6.18 -7.08 -4.35
C ASP A 212 -6.78 -8.48 -4.46
N TYR A 213 -6.25 -9.39 -3.63
CA TYR A 213 -6.50 -10.82 -3.69
C TYR A 213 -7.99 -11.13 -3.58
N LEU A 214 -8.58 -11.85 -4.52
CA LEU A 214 -9.91 -12.39 -4.36
C LEU A 214 -9.86 -13.42 -3.24
N GLY A 215 -10.76 -13.24 -2.27
CA GLY A 215 -10.70 -13.98 -1.02
C GLY A 215 -9.69 -13.45 -0.03
N MET A 216 -9.20 -12.22 -0.22
CA MET A 216 -8.40 -11.52 0.77
C MET A 216 -9.08 -11.72 2.13
N PRO A 217 -8.40 -12.37 3.07
CA PRO A 217 -8.90 -12.60 4.40
C PRO A 217 -9.37 -11.31 5.03
N LYS A 218 -10.67 -11.09 5.04
CA LYS A 218 -11.25 -10.12 5.94
C LYS A 218 -11.22 -10.78 7.31
N LEU A 219 -10.19 -10.43 8.07
CA LEU A 219 -10.13 -10.81 9.47
C LEU A 219 -11.28 -10.12 10.17
N ILE A 220 -12.21 -10.92 10.68
CA ILE A 220 -13.30 -10.46 11.51
C ILE A 220 -13.07 -11.00 12.92
N ALA A 221 -13.26 -10.13 13.91
CA ALA A 221 -13.44 -10.53 15.28
C ALA A 221 -14.95 -10.53 15.59
N ASP A 222 -15.40 -11.44 16.45
CA ASP A 222 -16.77 -11.40 16.95
C ASP A 222 -17.10 -10.02 17.54
N LYS A 223 -18.28 -9.47 17.19
CA LYS A 223 -18.78 -8.15 17.63
C LYS A 223 -19.15 -8.08 19.12
N SER A 224 -18.79 -9.09 19.90
CA SER A 224 -19.32 -9.34 21.24
C SER A 224 -18.48 -8.65 22.31
N GLU A 225 -18.89 -7.42 22.65
CA GLU A 225 -18.58 -6.69 23.89
C GLU A 225 -17.12 -6.23 24.08
N LYS A 226 -16.98 -5.09 24.76
CA LYS A 226 -15.76 -4.26 24.81
C LYS A 226 -14.48 -5.08 25.05
N PRO A 227 -13.43 -4.94 24.22
CA PRO A 227 -13.33 -4.12 23.01
C PRO A 227 -13.50 -4.95 21.70
N PRO A 228 -14.63 -4.86 20.99
CA PRO A 228 -14.82 -5.55 19.74
C PRO A 228 -14.43 -4.63 18.58
N VAL A 229 -13.89 -5.21 17.50
CA VAL A 229 -13.53 -4.57 16.21
C VAL A 229 -12.19 -3.80 16.16
N THR A 230 -11.67 -3.24 17.25
CA THR A 230 -10.42 -2.43 17.20
C THR A 230 -9.11 -3.24 17.21
N VAL A 231 -9.02 -4.32 17.99
CA VAL A 231 -7.75 -5.05 18.22
C VAL A 231 -7.23 -5.74 16.95
N VAL A 232 -8.08 -6.44 16.20
CA VAL A 232 -7.69 -7.11 14.96
C VAL A 232 -7.17 -6.11 13.92
N ASN A 233 -7.72 -4.89 13.89
CA ASN A 233 -7.23 -3.85 12.99
C ASN A 233 -5.81 -3.38 13.35
N TYR A 234 -5.46 -3.37 14.64
CA TYR A 234 -4.08 -3.12 15.06
C TYR A 234 -3.17 -4.30 14.76
N LEU A 235 -3.61 -5.53 15.02
CA LEU A 235 -2.81 -6.73 14.77
C LEU A 235 -2.52 -6.96 13.28
N ARG A 236 -3.45 -6.58 12.39
CA ARG A 236 -3.22 -6.60 10.94
C ARG A 236 -2.43 -5.39 10.42
N ASN A 237 -2.05 -4.44 11.27
CA ASN A 237 -1.28 -3.28 10.86
C ASN A 237 0.21 -3.55 11.12
N ARG A 238 1.00 -3.55 10.05
CA ARG A 238 2.43 -3.83 10.13
C ARG A 238 3.19 -2.78 10.95
N THR A 239 2.80 -1.51 10.84
CA THR A 239 3.40 -0.40 11.60
C THR A 239 3.28 -0.63 13.10
N VAL A 240 2.19 -1.25 13.55
CA VAL A 240 2.01 -1.62 14.97
C VAL A 240 3.02 -2.68 15.39
N MET A 241 3.25 -3.71 14.57
CA MET A 241 4.24 -4.75 14.86
C MET A 241 5.67 -4.19 14.92
N GLU A 242 5.98 -3.24 14.03
CA GLU A 242 7.26 -2.54 14.01
C GLU A 242 7.41 -1.63 15.24
N ALA A 243 6.34 -0.95 15.67
CA ALA A 243 6.32 -0.15 16.89
C ALA A 243 6.52 -1.00 18.16
N ILE A 244 5.90 -2.19 18.24
CA ILE A 244 6.15 -3.15 19.35
C ILE A 244 7.61 -3.61 19.36
N ALA A 245 8.18 -3.86 18.19
CA ALA A 245 9.59 -4.25 18.07
C ALA A 245 10.52 -3.13 18.55
N ALA A 246 10.21 -1.88 18.21
CA ALA A 246 11.01 -0.70 18.48
C ALA A 246 10.77 -0.04 19.86
N ASP A 247 9.79 -0.52 20.64
CA ASP A 247 9.34 0.13 21.88
C ASP A 247 8.87 1.59 21.62
N ASP A 248 8.22 1.83 20.48
CA ASP A 248 7.66 3.14 20.12
C ASP A 248 6.31 3.36 20.82
N TRP A 249 6.39 3.92 22.03
CA TRP A 249 5.24 4.16 22.89
C TRP A 249 4.22 5.14 22.32
N CYS A 250 4.66 6.11 21.52
CA CYS A 250 3.77 7.10 20.93
C CYS A 250 2.84 6.46 19.90
N THR A 251 3.40 5.63 19.02
CA THR A 251 2.61 4.85 18.05
C THR A 251 1.69 3.84 18.76
N LEU A 252 2.09 3.34 19.93
CA LEU A 252 1.35 2.33 20.70
C LEU A 252 0.37 2.87 21.73
N ARG A 253 0.24 4.20 21.92
CA ARG A 253 -0.60 4.80 22.98
C ARG A 253 -2.02 4.24 23.04
N ALA A 254 -2.63 4.00 21.87
CA ALA A 254 -3.99 3.47 21.77
C ALA A 254 -4.13 2.00 22.21
N LEU A 255 -3.03 1.25 22.20
CA LEU A 255 -2.94 -0.12 22.70
C LEU A 255 -2.49 -0.18 24.16
N LEU A 256 -2.11 0.94 24.77
CA LEU A 256 -1.65 1.04 26.15
C LEU A 256 -2.58 1.93 26.99
N PRO A 257 -3.90 1.67 27.03
CA PRO A 257 -4.83 2.50 27.79
C PRO A 257 -4.50 2.52 29.28
N ASN A 258 -4.88 3.60 29.97
CA ASN A 258 -4.67 3.76 31.41
C ASN A 258 -5.31 2.64 32.25
N ASP A 259 -6.35 1.98 31.72
CA ASP A 259 -6.94 0.76 32.29
C ASP A 259 -6.65 -0.46 31.39
N ASP A 260 -6.04 -1.50 31.96
CA ASP A 260 -5.73 -2.77 31.28
C ASP A 260 -6.98 -3.65 31.04
N GLY A 261 -8.19 -3.15 31.27
CA GLY A 261 -9.46 -3.89 31.14
C GLY A 261 -9.60 -4.71 29.85
N ILE A 262 -8.96 -4.30 28.76
CA ILE A 262 -8.90 -5.06 27.50
C ILE A 262 -8.13 -6.38 27.67
N TYR A 263 -6.97 -6.33 28.32
CA TYR A 263 -6.02 -7.42 28.43
C TYR A 263 -6.25 -8.36 29.63
N TYR A 264 -7.13 -7.99 30.55
CA TYR A 264 -7.54 -8.88 31.65
C TYR A 264 -8.53 -9.97 31.22
N GLN A 265 -9.02 -9.91 29.98
CA GLN A 265 -9.78 -10.99 29.39
C GLN A 265 -8.84 -12.15 29.06
N GLU A 266 -9.24 -13.38 29.40
CA GLU A 266 -8.46 -14.60 29.09
C GLU A 266 -8.09 -14.71 27.59
N LYS A 267 -8.85 -14.05 26.71
CA LYS A 267 -8.65 -14.00 25.27
C LYS A 267 -8.90 -12.59 24.72
N TRP A 268 -8.06 -11.63 25.10
CA TRP A 268 -8.23 -10.21 24.73
C TRP A 268 -8.16 -9.93 23.22
N TRP A 269 -7.57 -10.84 22.44
CA TRP A 269 -7.56 -10.78 20.98
C TRP A 269 -8.87 -11.28 20.33
N GLY A 270 -9.74 -11.94 21.09
CA GLY A 270 -11.03 -12.45 20.64
C GLY A 270 -10.97 -13.61 19.64
N ASN A 271 -12.12 -14.00 19.10
CA ASN A 271 -12.22 -15.02 18.06
C ASN A 271 -11.95 -14.40 16.70
N ILE A 272 -10.69 -14.45 16.28
CA ILE A 272 -10.26 -14.01 14.95
C ILE A 272 -10.60 -15.10 13.94
N ARG A 273 -11.39 -14.77 12.93
CA ARG A 273 -11.69 -15.68 11.83
C ARG A 273 -11.49 -15.01 10.49
N LEU A 274 -11.24 -15.86 9.49
CA LEU A 274 -11.00 -15.48 8.11
C LEU A 274 -12.33 -15.50 7.35
N GLU A 275 -12.82 -14.34 6.95
CA GLU A 275 -13.92 -14.21 6.01
C GLU A 275 -13.36 -13.89 4.63
N ARG A 276 -13.72 -14.67 3.61
CA ARG A 276 -13.25 -14.42 2.25
C ARG A 276 -14.14 -13.36 1.60
N SER A 277 -13.52 -12.35 0.99
CA SER A 277 -14.25 -11.33 0.22
C SER A 277 -15.04 -11.97 -0.92
N THR A 278 -16.27 -11.51 -1.13
CA THR A 278 -17.15 -11.87 -2.26
C THR A 278 -17.22 -10.75 -3.31
N LYS A 279 -16.28 -9.79 -3.28
CA LYS A 279 -16.19 -8.71 -4.28
C LYS A 279 -16.06 -9.34 -5.67
N SER A 280 -16.90 -8.90 -6.62
CA SER A 280 -16.82 -9.36 -8.00
C SER A 280 -15.48 -8.97 -8.63
N LEU A 281 -14.85 -9.90 -9.34
CA LEU A 281 -13.65 -9.69 -10.13
C LEU A 281 -14.02 -9.13 -11.51
N GLU A 282 -14.30 -7.84 -11.59
CA GLU A 282 -14.47 -7.15 -12.88
C GLU A 282 -13.14 -6.59 -13.44
N GLY A 283 -12.01 -7.23 -13.10
CA GLY A 283 -10.67 -6.86 -13.54
C GLY A 283 -9.57 -7.67 -12.86
N SER A 284 -8.32 -7.39 -13.22
CA SER A 284 -7.13 -8.02 -12.62
C SER A 284 -6.93 -7.62 -11.16
N GLU A 285 -6.53 -8.58 -10.32
CA GLU A 285 -6.13 -8.36 -8.91
C GLU A 285 -4.73 -7.75 -8.80
N ILE A 286 -3.90 -8.01 -9.81
CA ILE A 286 -2.54 -7.47 -9.94
C ILE A 286 -2.65 -6.18 -10.74
N LEU A 287 -2.18 -5.07 -10.16
CA LEU A 287 -2.26 -3.72 -10.73
C LEU A 287 -3.69 -3.31 -11.19
N PRO A 288 -4.72 -3.49 -10.33
CA PRO A 288 -6.11 -3.23 -10.70
C PRO A 288 -6.31 -1.81 -11.26
N VAL A 289 -7.22 -1.69 -12.22
CA VAL A 289 -7.64 -0.39 -12.79
C VAL A 289 -8.95 0.14 -12.21
N HIS A 290 -9.62 -0.65 -11.36
CA HIS A 290 -10.77 -0.22 -10.57
C HIS A 290 -11.92 0.29 -11.43
N ILE A 291 -12.44 -0.59 -12.29
CA ILE A 291 -13.58 -0.33 -13.17
C ILE A 291 -14.67 -1.38 -12.96
N THR A 292 -15.91 -1.01 -13.28
CA THR A 292 -17.06 -1.91 -13.23
C THR A 292 -17.91 -1.78 -14.49
N ALA A 293 -18.68 -2.82 -14.82
CA ALA A 293 -19.66 -2.79 -15.90
C ALA A 293 -21.05 -2.46 -15.33
N TYR A 294 -21.58 -1.29 -15.68
CA TYR A 294 -22.90 -0.85 -15.28
C TYR A 294 -23.86 -0.80 -16.46
N ARG A 295 -24.99 -1.50 -16.37
CA ARG A 295 -26.08 -1.40 -17.35
C ARG A 295 -27.11 -0.38 -16.89
N GLY A 296 -27.41 0.59 -17.75
CA GLY A 296 -28.44 1.58 -17.49
C GLY A 296 -28.09 3.00 -17.92
N GLU A 297 -29.06 3.88 -17.77
CA GLU A 297 -28.97 5.30 -18.16
C GLU A 297 -28.35 6.21 -17.10
N ASP A 298 -28.20 5.75 -15.84
CA ASP A 298 -27.75 6.57 -14.70
C ASP A 298 -26.44 7.30 -14.96
N VAL A 299 -25.53 6.69 -15.71
CA VAL A 299 -24.24 7.31 -16.06
C VAL A 299 -24.44 8.58 -16.89
N TYR A 300 -25.39 8.55 -17.83
CA TYR A 300 -25.74 9.70 -18.64
C TYR A 300 -26.42 10.79 -17.80
N THR A 301 -27.38 10.40 -16.94
CA THR A 301 -28.06 11.32 -16.03
C THR A 301 -27.08 12.05 -15.12
N ARG A 302 -26.12 11.33 -14.52
CA ARG A 302 -25.07 11.95 -13.69
C ARG A 302 -24.21 12.94 -14.48
N ALA A 303 -23.86 12.64 -15.72
CA ALA A 303 -23.10 13.55 -16.56
C ALA A 303 -23.88 14.83 -16.91
N ASP A 304 -25.18 14.71 -17.18
CA ASP A 304 -26.09 15.83 -17.45
C ASP A 304 -26.27 16.71 -16.19
N GLU A 305 -26.56 16.11 -15.03
CA GLU A 305 -26.70 16.81 -13.74
C GLU A 305 -25.43 17.56 -13.32
N LYS A 306 -24.25 17.06 -13.70
CA LYS A 306 -22.95 17.73 -13.47
C LYS A 306 -22.65 18.84 -14.48
N GLY A 307 -23.57 19.10 -15.41
CA GLY A 307 -23.51 20.13 -16.44
C GLY A 307 -22.54 19.82 -17.57
N MET A 308 -22.05 18.58 -17.68
CA MET A 308 -20.99 18.26 -18.64
C MET A 308 -21.50 18.23 -20.09
N LEU A 309 -22.77 17.89 -20.28
CA LEU A 309 -23.41 17.87 -21.60
C LEU A 309 -23.74 19.28 -22.10
N ASP A 310 -24.21 20.17 -21.21
CA ASP A 310 -24.43 21.59 -21.47
C ASP A 310 -23.18 22.28 -22.01
N GLU A 311 -22.04 21.95 -21.42
CA GLU A 311 -20.74 22.48 -21.83
C GLU A 311 -20.37 22.03 -23.24
N VAL A 312 -20.66 20.79 -23.65
CA VAL A 312 -20.34 20.29 -25.02
C VAL A 312 -21.12 21.05 -26.09
N ILE A 313 -22.39 21.35 -25.84
CA ILE A 313 -23.24 22.11 -26.78
C ILE A 313 -22.69 23.52 -26.96
N LYS A 314 -22.19 24.15 -25.90
CA LYS A 314 -21.57 25.48 -25.95
C LYS A 314 -20.25 25.49 -26.75
N ARG A 315 -19.48 24.38 -26.75
CA ARG A 315 -18.18 24.26 -27.48
C ARG A 315 -18.25 24.41 -28.98
N VAL A 316 -19.41 24.18 -29.57
CA VAL A 316 -19.54 24.21 -31.03
C VAL A 316 -20.71 25.12 -31.41
N PRO A 317 -20.52 26.45 -31.31
CA PRO A 317 -21.56 27.42 -31.63
C PRO A 317 -22.06 27.23 -33.07
N GLY A 318 -23.37 27.29 -33.27
CA GLY A 318 -24.02 27.09 -34.57
C GLY A 318 -24.30 25.62 -34.93
N ARG A 319 -24.00 24.66 -34.05
CA ARG A 319 -24.36 23.23 -34.19
C ARG A 319 -25.30 22.76 -33.08
N GLU A 320 -25.98 23.66 -32.39
CA GLU A 320 -26.87 23.35 -31.28
C GLU A 320 -28.00 22.40 -31.69
N ASP A 321 -28.53 22.58 -32.91
CA ASP A 321 -29.56 21.72 -33.49
C ASP A 321 -29.03 20.33 -33.89
N GLU A 322 -27.72 20.19 -34.12
CA GLU A 322 -27.04 18.91 -34.40
C GLU A 322 -26.60 18.20 -33.12
N LEU A 323 -26.32 18.97 -32.06
CA LEU A 323 -25.87 18.51 -30.74
C LEU A 323 -27.05 18.41 -29.76
N LYS A 324 -28.11 17.73 -30.18
CA LYS A 324 -29.25 17.47 -29.29
C LYS A 324 -28.85 16.49 -28.17
N ARG A 325 -29.25 16.80 -26.94
CA ARG A 325 -29.08 15.88 -25.81
C ARG A 325 -29.92 14.64 -26.06
N LEU A 326 -29.39 13.47 -25.73
CA LEU A 326 -30.15 12.21 -25.78
C LEU A 326 -31.46 12.32 -24.99
N GLY A 327 -31.44 12.88 -23.78
CA GLY A 327 -32.63 13.11 -22.96
C GLY A 327 -33.64 14.13 -23.53
N THR A 328 -33.34 14.80 -24.65
CA THR A 328 -34.31 15.63 -25.40
C THR A 328 -34.88 14.93 -26.63
N VAL A 329 -34.29 13.81 -27.04
CA VAL A 329 -34.69 13.01 -28.21
C VAL A 329 -35.44 11.76 -27.76
N TYR A 330 -35.05 11.21 -26.62
CA TYR A 330 -35.66 10.06 -25.95
C TYR A 330 -36.02 10.46 -24.52
N ASP A 331 -37.26 10.26 -24.13
CA ASP A 331 -37.66 10.29 -22.73
C ASP A 331 -37.34 8.95 -22.04
N ARG A 332 -37.48 8.93 -20.72
CA ARG A 332 -37.10 7.76 -19.91
C ARG A 332 -38.13 6.62 -19.98
N TYR A 333 -39.27 6.84 -20.62
CA TYR A 333 -40.36 5.90 -20.70
C TYR A 333 -40.34 5.17 -22.04
N ASP A 334 -40.71 3.89 -22.02
CA ASP A 334 -40.79 3.10 -23.24
C ASP A 334 -42.17 3.24 -23.89
N LYS A 335 -42.21 2.96 -25.19
CA LYS A 335 -43.43 2.99 -26.00
C LYS A 335 -44.54 2.15 -25.37
N GLY A 336 -45.64 2.80 -25.04
CA GLY A 336 -46.80 2.18 -24.40
C GLY A 336 -46.91 2.41 -22.89
N ASP A 337 -45.92 3.06 -22.27
CA ASP A 337 -46.11 3.72 -20.97
C ASP A 337 -47.09 4.89 -21.11
N LYS A 338 -47.82 5.18 -20.03
CA LYS A 338 -48.79 6.31 -20.02
C LYS A 338 -48.11 7.68 -19.98
N ASN A 339 -46.85 7.70 -19.58
CA ASN A 339 -46.04 8.92 -19.44
C ASN A 339 -45.04 9.10 -20.58
N ASP A 340 -45.01 8.18 -21.56
CA ASP A 340 -44.25 8.32 -22.80
C ASP A 340 -44.81 9.49 -23.61
N THR A 341 -43.94 10.43 -23.95
CA THR A 341 -44.22 11.67 -24.66
C THR A 341 -43.65 11.70 -26.08
N ASP A 342 -42.74 10.79 -26.42
CA ASP A 342 -42.04 10.78 -27.70
C ASP A 342 -42.43 9.59 -28.61
N GLY A 343 -43.12 8.59 -28.07
CA GLY A 343 -43.61 7.42 -28.81
C GLY A 343 -42.52 6.41 -29.18
N LYS A 344 -41.35 6.48 -28.55
CA LYS A 344 -40.14 5.67 -28.81
C LYS A 344 -39.76 4.90 -27.55
N ASN A 345 -38.83 3.95 -27.70
CA ASN A 345 -38.23 3.29 -26.54
C ASN A 345 -36.92 3.99 -26.18
N ASN A 346 -36.53 3.92 -24.92
CA ASN A 346 -35.25 4.45 -24.47
C ASN A 346 -34.14 3.42 -24.75
N PRO A 347 -33.09 3.76 -25.53
CA PRO A 347 -32.00 2.82 -25.81
C PRO A 347 -31.00 2.67 -24.66
N LEU A 348 -30.90 3.66 -23.75
CA LEU A 348 -29.87 3.70 -22.71
C LEU A 348 -29.94 2.54 -21.68
N PRO A 349 -31.13 2.05 -21.27
CA PRO A 349 -31.26 0.87 -20.40
C PRO A 349 -30.65 -0.42 -20.96
N GLU A 350 -30.51 -0.55 -22.29
CA GLU A 350 -29.95 -1.75 -22.92
C GLU A 350 -28.41 -1.72 -23.03
N ILE A 351 -27.80 -0.57 -22.75
CA ILE A 351 -26.35 -0.38 -22.91
C ILE A 351 -25.65 -0.61 -21.58
N SER A 352 -24.64 -1.48 -21.61
CA SER A 352 -23.67 -1.62 -20.53
C SER A 352 -22.48 -0.68 -20.77
N TRP A 353 -22.12 0.12 -19.77
CA TRP A 353 -21.01 1.07 -19.78
C TRP A 353 -19.89 0.59 -18.86
N ALA A 354 -18.63 0.87 -19.21
CA ALA A 354 -17.54 0.76 -18.25
C ALA A 354 -17.48 2.04 -17.40
N THR A 355 -17.69 1.89 -16.10
CA THR A 355 -17.72 2.97 -15.11
C THR A 355 -16.55 2.86 -14.14
N PHE A 356 -16.17 3.99 -13.55
CA PHE A 356 -15.25 3.96 -12.41
C PHE A 356 -15.97 3.35 -11.20
N ASP A 357 -15.27 2.53 -10.43
CA ASP A 357 -15.80 1.99 -9.19
C ASP A 357 -15.65 2.99 -8.02
N ASN A 358 -16.04 2.57 -6.81
CA ASN A 358 -15.95 3.39 -5.60
C ASN A 358 -14.50 3.60 -5.12
N ASP A 359 -13.53 2.88 -5.68
CA ASP A 359 -12.13 3.09 -5.39
C ASP A 359 -11.61 4.32 -6.15
N TRP A 360 -12.39 5.05 -6.95
CA TRP A 360 -12.00 6.38 -7.49
C TRP A 360 -12.66 7.53 -6.71
N CYS A 361 -11.87 8.38 -6.05
CA CYS A 361 -12.41 9.44 -5.19
C CYS A 361 -11.53 10.70 -5.10
N SER A 362 -12.08 11.81 -4.62
CA SER A 362 -11.27 13.01 -4.31
C SER A 362 -10.48 12.84 -3.00
N TYR A 363 -9.34 13.53 -2.85
CA TYR A 363 -8.59 13.53 -1.57
C TYR A 363 -9.43 14.07 -0.39
N SER A 364 -10.29 15.05 -0.66
CA SER A 364 -11.17 15.67 0.34
C SER A 364 -12.16 14.71 0.98
N GLU A 365 -12.65 13.71 0.24
CA GLU A 365 -13.60 12.71 0.76
C GLU A 365 -12.98 11.85 1.87
N TYR A 366 -11.65 11.74 1.90
CA TYR A 366 -10.91 11.02 2.94
C TYR A 366 -10.41 11.90 4.09
N GLY A 367 -10.87 13.16 4.16
CA GLY A 367 -10.43 14.11 5.19
C GLY A 367 -8.96 14.51 5.06
N VAL A 368 -8.37 14.30 3.88
CA VAL A 368 -7.00 14.72 3.59
C VAL A 368 -7.04 16.15 3.07
N ASP A 369 -6.57 17.07 3.89
CA ASP A 369 -6.50 18.48 3.52
C ASP A 369 -5.40 18.72 2.46
N LYS A 370 -5.77 19.37 1.35
CA LYS A 370 -4.87 19.67 0.23
C LYS A 370 -3.67 20.51 0.71
N SER A 371 -3.86 21.44 1.65
CA SER A 371 -2.77 22.29 2.17
C SER A 371 -1.76 21.55 3.04
N GLY A 372 -2.12 20.42 3.66
CA GLY A 372 -1.19 19.62 4.46
C GLY A 372 -0.04 19.05 3.61
N TRP A 373 -0.33 18.68 2.36
CA TRP A 373 0.60 17.98 1.46
C TRP A 373 1.42 18.89 0.56
N GLU A 374 0.95 20.11 0.29
CA GLU A 374 1.74 21.13 -0.40
C GLU A 374 3.08 21.41 0.30
N ASN A 375 3.17 21.13 1.60
CA ASN A 375 4.42 21.22 2.38
C ASN A 375 5.48 20.17 2.00
N TYR A 376 5.05 19.03 1.45
CA TYR A 376 5.93 17.90 1.09
C TYR A 376 6.27 17.89 -0.40
N LEU A 377 5.48 18.58 -1.23
CA LEU A 377 5.69 18.69 -2.66
C LEU A 377 6.49 19.97 -2.98
N ARG A 378 7.18 19.97 -4.13
CA ARG A 378 7.86 21.19 -4.61
C ARG A 378 6.88 22.25 -5.13
N GLY A 379 5.62 21.91 -5.30
CA GLY A 379 4.54 22.78 -5.74
C GLY A 379 3.18 22.08 -5.59
N PRO A 380 2.07 22.83 -5.69
CA PRO A 380 0.73 22.28 -5.57
C PRO A 380 0.43 21.30 -6.71
N PHE A 381 -0.52 20.38 -6.47
CA PHE A 381 -1.08 19.60 -7.56
C PHE A 381 -1.75 20.52 -8.58
N GLN A 382 -1.69 20.13 -9.86
CA GLN A 382 -2.53 20.78 -10.85
C GLN A 382 -3.99 20.44 -10.54
N GLU A 383 -4.89 21.39 -10.76
CA GLU A 383 -6.31 21.18 -10.55
C GLU A 383 -6.81 20.00 -11.39
N GLY A 384 -7.60 19.10 -10.80
CA GLY A 384 -8.22 17.94 -11.45
C GLY A 384 -7.31 16.73 -11.66
N VAL A 385 -6.02 16.81 -11.30
CA VAL A 385 -5.13 15.64 -11.14
C VAL A 385 -4.90 15.28 -9.67
N ASP A 386 -5.54 16.00 -8.76
CA ASP A 386 -5.52 15.80 -7.31
C ASP A 386 -6.65 14.88 -6.85
N TYR A 387 -6.63 13.65 -7.35
CA TYR A 387 -7.53 12.60 -6.91
C TYR A 387 -6.78 11.44 -6.28
N ARG A 388 -7.41 10.88 -5.25
CA ARG A 388 -6.93 9.71 -4.52
C ARG A 388 -7.47 8.46 -5.18
N SER A 389 -6.75 7.35 -5.02
CA SER A 389 -7.26 6.03 -5.33
C SER A 389 -7.51 5.82 -6.85
N GLY A 390 -7.99 4.64 -7.23
CA GLY A 390 -8.17 4.19 -8.61
C GLY A 390 -6.98 3.35 -9.08
N ALA A 391 -6.64 3.43 -10.37
CA ALA A 391 -5.49 2.72 -10.90
C ALA A 391 -4.19 3.22 -10.25
N LEU A 392 -3.54 2.36 -9.46
CA LEU A 392 -2.32 2.66 -8.74
C LEU A 392 -1.28 1.58 -9.02
N SER A 393 -0.06 1.99 -9.34
CA SER A 393 1.05 1.09 -9.56
C SER A 393 2.04 1.19 -8.41
N TYR A 394 1.94 0.27 -7.47
CA TYR A 394 2.85 0.15 -6.33
C TYR A 394 3.80 -1.01 -6.52
N PHE A 395 5.09 -0.81 -6.23
CA PHE A 395 6.04 -1.90 -6.15
C PHE A 395 6.92 -1.79 -4.91
N SER A 396 7.24 -2.94 -4.32
CA SER A 396 8.10 -3.11 -3.17
C SER A 396 9.17 -4.15 -3.41
N ILE A 397 10.31 -3.99 -2.75
CA ILE A 397 11.29 -5.06 -2.60
C ILE A 397 11.99 -4.94 -1.25
N ARG A 398 12.31 -6.11 -0.69
CA ARG A 398 13.20 -6.22 0.45
C ARG A 398 14.56 -6.68 0.02
N VAL A 399 15.57 -5.94 0.46
CA VAL A 399 16.96 -6.27 0.23
C VAL A 399 17.62 -6.51 1.59
N PRO A 400 18.30 -7.65 1.79
CA PRO A 400 19.05 -7.87 3.02
C PRO A 400 20.17 -6.83 3.13
N ASP A 401 20.38 -6.29 4.33
CA ASP A 401 21.51 -5.39 4.57
C ASP A 401 22.81 -6.19 4.71
N GLU A 402 23.46 -6.48 3.57
CA GLU A 402 24.76 -7.16 3.52
C GLU A 402 25.91 -6.15 3.53
N THR A 403 26.36 -5.76 4.72
CA THR A 403 27.62 -5.01 4.90
C THR A 403 28.81 -5.97 5.09
N ILE A 404 30.02 -5.54 4.72
CA ILE A 404 31.25 -6.32 4.95
C ILE A 404 31.46 -6.49 6.46
N LEU A 405 31.17 -5.46 7.25
CA LEU A 405 31.22 -5.53 8.71
C LEU A 405 30.29 -6.62 9.29
N LYS A 406 29.10 -6.85 8.69
CA LYS A 406 28.19 -7.94 9.09
C LYS A 406 28.80 -9.32 8.80
N GLN A 407 29.51 -9.49 7.68
CA GLN A 407 30.20 -10.75 7.36
C GLN A 407 31.29 -11.13 8.39
N PHE A 408 31.84 -10.15 9.12
CA PHE A 408 32.83 -10.42 10.15
C PHE A 408 32.25 -11.02 11.44
N GLN A 409 30.91 -11.11 11.58
CA GLN A 409 30.22 -11.71 12.74
C GLN A 409 30.85 -11.28 14.08
N PHE A 410 31.06 -9.96 14.25
CA PHE A 410 31.84 -9.40 15.35
C PHE A 410 31.32 -9.89 16.71
N LYS A 411 30.00 -10.03 16.89
CA LYS A 411 29.41 -10.54 18.13
C LYS A 411 29.59 -12.05 18.30
N ARG A 412 29.35 -12.84 17.23
CA ARG A 412 29.49 -14.31 17.23
C ARG A 412 30.90 -14.78 17.63
N LYS A 413 31.94 -13.98 17.34
CA LYS A 413 33.34 -14.26 17.72
C LYS A 413 33.82 -13.62 19.02
N PHE A 414 33.30 -12.47 19.44
CA PHE A 414 33.85 -11.73 20.59
C PHE A 414 32.93 -11.64 21.82
N ALA A 415 31.61 -11.62 21.65
CA ALA A 415 30.69 -11.31 22.76
C ALA A 415 30.14 -12.55 23.47
N LYS A 416 30.25 -13.75 22.88
CA LYS A 416 29.71 -14.97 23.50
C LYS A 416 30.37 -15.28 24.86
N ASP A 417 31.61 -14.83 25.05
CA ASP A 417 32.41 -15.09 26.26
C ASP A 417 32.73 -13.83 27.10
N HIS A 418 32.52 -12.62 26.57
CA HIS A 418 32.89 -11.36 27.23
C HIS A 418 31.86 -10.24 27.02
N PRO A 419 30.99 -9.96 28.00
CA PRO A 419 30.11 -8.79 27.93
C PRO A 419 30.93 -7.49 27.94
N PHE A 420 30.49 -6.47 27.21
CA PHE A 420 31.12 -5.13 27.09
C PHE A 420 30.94 -4.29 28.37
N ARG A 421 31.08 -4.90 29.54
CA ARG A 421 30.88 -4.28 30.86
C ARG A 421 32.23 -4.10 31.54
N PHE A 422 32.88 -2.97 31.24
CA PHE A 422 34.23 -2.66 31.74
C PHE A 422 34.24 -1.73 32.96
N GLY A 423 33.07 -1.24 33.39
CA GLY A 423 32.92 -0.32 34.52
C GLY A 423 32.72 -1.04 35.86
N GLY A 424 33.25 -0.46 36.94
CA GLY A 424 33.00 -0.95 38.30
C GLY A 424 31.55 -0.72 38.75
N ALA A 425 30.88 -1.75 39.26
CA ALA A 425 29.45 -1.70 39.63
C ALA A 425 29.12 -0.68 40.75
N GLN A 426 30.10 -0.30 41.57
CA GLN A 426 29.90 0.58 42.73
C GLN A 426 30.16 2.07 42.45
N SER A 427 30.73 2.45 41.30
CA SER A 427 30.98 3.86 40.97
C SER A 427 29.95 4.42 39.99
N GLY A 428 29.55 5.68 40.16
CA GLY A 428 28.58 6.33 39.25
C GLY A 428 29.05 6.37 37.79
N MET A 429 30.37 6.54 37.58
CA MET A 429 30.97 6.48 36.25
C MET A 429 31.08 5.06 35.70
N GLY A 430 31.35 4.07 36.55
CA GLY A 430 31.35 2.65 36.16
C GLY A 430 29.96 2.16 35.75
N ARG A 431 28.90 2.63 36.42
CA ARG A 431 27.51 2.37 36.01
C ARG A 431 27.20 2.97 34.64
N LYS A 432 27.61 4.21 34.36
CA LYS A 432 27.45 4.81 33.02
C LYS A 432 28.22 4.05 31.93
N ILE A 433 29.45 3.63 32.19
CA ILE A 433 30.24 2.84 31.24
C ILE A 433 29.58 1.49 30.95
N ASN A 434 29.05 0.83 31.98
CA ASN A 434 28.32 -0.42 31.80
C ASN A 434 26.98 -0.23 31.07
N GLN A 435 26.33 0.93 31.25
CA GLN A 435 25.13 1.29 30.52
C GLN A 435 25.42 1.48 29.02
N TYR A 436 26.46 2.24 28.66
CA TYR A 436 26.91 2.34 27.27
C TYR A 436 27.32 0.98 26.69
N GLY A 437 27.94 0.13 27.50
CA GLY A 437 28.26 -1.26 27.13
C GLY A 437 27.02 -2.08 26.81
N ALA A 438 25.97 -1.98 27.63
CA ALA A 438 24.69 -2.66 27.41
C ALA A 438 23.93 -2.11 26.19
N GLU A 439 23.93 -0.78 25.99
CA GLU A 439 23.37 -0.14 24.80
C GLU A 439 24.11 -0.57 23.52
N THR A 440 25.44 -0.70 23.60
CA THR A 440 26.26 -1.21 22.49
C THR A 440 25.99 -2.70 22.23
N GLU A 441 25.78 -3.51 23.28
CA GLU A 441 25.38 -4.92 23.14
C GLU A 441 24.03 -5.07 22.45
N GLN A 442 23.05 -4.23 22.83
CA GLN A 442 21.73 -4.17 22.19
C GLN A 442 21.82 -3.69 20.74
N ALA A 443 22.61 -2.65 20.46
CA ALA A 443 22.86 -2.21 19.11
C ALA A 443 23.55 -3.31 18.28
N LEU A 444 24.47 -4.07 18.86
CA LEU A 444 25.09 -5.21 18.20
C LEU A 444 24.14 -6.40 18.02
N ASP A 445 23.19 -6.66 18.94
CA ASP A 445 22.10 -7.63 18.69
C ASP A 445 21.26 -7.20 17.49
N TYR A 446 20.99 -5.90 17.38
CA TYR A 446 20.28 -5.34 16.24
C TYR A 446 21.04 -5.50 14.92
N PHE A 447 22.37 -5.39 14.93
CA PHE A 447 23.21 -5.61 13.74
C PHE A 447 23.39 -7.10 13.37
N ASP A 448 23.39 -8.00 14.36
CA ASP A 448 23.53 -9.46 14.15
C ASP A 448 22.17 -10.16 13.89
N ASP A 449 21.05 -9.44 13.94
CA ASP A 449 19.75 -9.98 13.53
C ASP A 449 19.73 -10.19 11.99
N ASP A 450 19.68 -11.45 11.59
CA ASP A 450 19.58 -11.88 10.18
C ASP A 450 18.24 -11.47 9.54
N SER A 451 17.28 -10.94 10.32
CA SER A 451 15.96 -10.54 9.84
C SER A 451 15.86 -9.08 9.38
N TYR A 452 16.93 -8.28 9.45
CA TYR A 452 16.86 -6.88 9.04
C TYR A 452 16.95 -6.72 7.52
N TYR A 453 15.79 -6.46 6.91
CA TYR A 453 15.66 -6.10 5.50
C TYR A 453 15.42 -4.60 5.37
N ILE A 454 16.05 -3.99 4.36
CA ILE A 454 15.70 -2.65 3.93
C ILE A 454 14.59 -2.80 2.89
N THR A 455 13.43 -2.25 3.20
CA THR A 455 12.31 -2.15 2.26
C THR A 455 12.50 -0.92 1.39
N PHE A 456 12.34 -1.10 0.09
CA PHE A 456 12.27 -0.03 -0.88
C PHE A 456 10.93 -0.12 -1.59
N ASP A 457 10.25 1.03 -1.67
CA ASP A 457 8.91 1.12 -2.22
C ASP A 457 8.85 2.29 -3.21
N ALA A 458 8.11 2.11 -4.30
CA ALA A 458 7.78 3.19 -5.22
C ALA A 458 6.33 3.08 -5.68
N THR A 459 5.70 4.24 -5.83
CA THR A 459 4.33 4.36 -6.30
C THR A 459 4.29 5.26 -7.51
N ALA A 460 3.59 4.84 -8.56
CA ALA A 460 3.28 5.65 -9.73
C ALA A 460 1.80 5.58 -10.07
N LYS A 461 1.31 6.63 -10.74
CA LYS A 461 -0.11 6.76 -11.07
C LYS A 461 -0.33 7.31 -12.48
N PRO A 462 -1.32 6.79 -13.24
CA PRO A 462 -1.84 7.46 -14.42
C PRO A 462 -2.63 8.70 -14.02
N LEU A 463 -2.23 9.84 -14.58
CA LEU A 463 -2.87 11.13 -14.38
C LEU A 463 -3.56 11.58 -15.66
N GLY A 464 -4.75 12.12 -15.49
CA GLY A 464 -5.59 12.65 -16.55
C GLY A 464 -6.57 13.66 -15.98
N TYR A 465 -7.22 14.39 -16.88
CA TYR A 465 -8.20 15.39 -16.47
C TYR A 465 -9.15 15.71 -17.62
N LEU A 466 -10.33 16.19 -17.26
CA LEU A 466 -11.33 16.71 -18.19
C LEU A 466 -11.21 18.22 -18.24
N LYS A 467 -10.93 18.78 -19.42
CA LYS A 467 -10.97 20.23 -19.64
C LYS A 467 -12.40 20.66 -19.91
N THR A 468 -12.90 21.66 -19.18
CA THR A 468 -14.15 22.38 -19.49
C THR A 468 -13.88 23.59 -20.38
N GLU A 469 -14.93 24.17 -20.93
CA GLU A 469 -14.84 25.33 -21.85
C GLU A 469 -14.47 26.64 -21.14
N GLU A 470 -14.86 26.79 -19.86
CA GLU A 470 -14.45 27.91 -19.00
C GLU A 470 -12.97 27.81 -18.57
N GLY A 471 -12.25 26.79 -19.04
CA GLY A 471 -10.88 26.47 -18.64
C GLY A 471 -10.78 25.73 -17.31
N ALA A 472 -11.92 25.42 -16.67
CA ALA A 472 -11.93 24.66 -15.43
C ALA A 472 -11.49 23.21 -15.69
N ILE A 473 -10.76 22.65 -14.74
CA ILE A 473 -10.22 21.30 -14.85
C ILE A 473 -10.96 20.40 -13.86
N ARG A 474 -11.50 19.29 -14.35
CA ARG A 474 -12.23 18.31 -13.52
C ARG A 474 -11.53 16.96 -13.52
N TYR A 475 -11.75 16.20 -12.44
CA TYR A 475 -11.23 14.83 -12.33
C TYR A 475 -11.87 13.91 -13.39
N PRO A 476 -11.14 12.88 -13.87
CA PRO A 476 -11.67 11.92 -14.85
C PRO A 476 -12.97 11.22 -14.41
N PHE A 477 -13.06 10.80 -13.14
CA PHE A 477 -14.19 10.01 -12.64
C PHE A 477 -15.48 10.80 -12.40
N VAL A 478 -15.45 12.14 -12.50
CA VAL A 478 -16.67 12.98 -12.41
C VAL A 478 -17.67 12.63 -13.51
N ALA A 479 -17.20 12.10 -14.65
CA ALA A 479 -18.06 11.61 -15.73
C ALA A 479 -18.89 10.39 -15.37
N GLY A 480 -18.52 9.64 -14.32
CA GLY A 480 -19.11 8.34 -14.01
C GLY A 480 -18.72 7.23 -15.00
N MET A 481 -18.44 7.54 -16.26
CA MET A 481 -17.88 6.63 -17.26
C MET A 481 -16.37 6.81 -17.43
N VAL A 482 -15.69 5.72 -17.76
CA VAL A 482 -14.27 5.75 -18.15
C VAL A 482 -14.13 6.43 -19.52
N LEU A 483 -13.26 7.43 -19.61
CA LEU A 483 -12.95 8.19 -20.82
C LEU A 483 -11.44 8.17 -21.10
N PRO A 484 -11.00 8.27 -22.37
CA PRO A 484 -9.59 8.21 -22.74
C PRO A 484 -8.87 9.54 -22.50
N VAL A 485 -8.79 9.94 -21.23
CA VAL A 485 -8.31 11.27 -20.81
C VAL A 485 -7.03 11.23 -19.99
N PHE A 486 -6.42 10.05 -19.84
CA PHE A 486 -5.16 9.89 -19.11
C PHE A 486 -4.00 10.14 -20.06
N ASP A 487 -3.23 11.21 -19.84
CA ASP A 487 -2.14 11.66 -20.72
C ASP A 487 -0.75 11.46 -20.10
N LYS A 488 -0.66 11.46 -18.77
CA LYS A 488 0.60 11.44 -18.02
C LYS A 488 0.68 10.27 -17.06
N VAL A 489 1.92 9.92 -16.72
CA VAL A 489 2.24 9.01 -15.62
C VAL A 489 3.38 9.63 -14.83
N THR A 490 3.29 9.59 -13.51
CA THR A 490 4.33 10.11 -12.63
C THR A 490 4.49 9.25 -11.39
N LEU A 491 5.70 9.25 -10.84
CA LEU A 491 5.94 8.82 -9.48
C LEU A 491 5.26 9.79 -8.51
N ILE A 492 4.71 9.24 -7.45
CA ILE A 492 4.10 9.98 -6.34
C ILE A 492 4.64 9.42 -5.02
N PRO A 493 4.73 10.23 -3.96
CA PRO A 493 5.10 9.73 -2.64
C PRO A 493 4.16 8.61 -2.19
N VAL A 494 4.73 7.51 -1.70
CA VAL A 494 3.98 6.33 -1.21
C VAL A 494 2.97 6.72 -0.14
N SER A 495 3.28 7.73 0.69
CA SER A 495 2.41 8.23 1.74
C SER A 495 1.13 8.92 1.27
N LEU A 496 1.04 9.31 -0.01
CA LEU A 496 -0.14 9.99 -0.56
C LEU A 496 -1.27 9.02 -0.91
N GLU A 497 -0.94 7.75 -1.15
CA GLU A 497 -1.91 6.76 -1.57
C GLU A 497 -1.96 5.62 -0.57
N PRO A 498 -3.16 5.13 -0.21
CA PRO A 498 -3.25 3.90 0.55
C PRO A 498 -2.76 2.77 -0.36
N VAL A 499 -1.69 2.09 0.04
CA VAL A 499 -1.26 0.90 -0.68
C VAL A 499 -2.29 -0.20 -0.39
N TYR A 500 -3.17 -0.49 -1.36
CA TYR A 500 -4.20 -1.53 -1.24
C TYR A 500 -3.59 -2.92 -1.20
N GLY A 501 -4.37 -3.95 -0.87
CA GLY A 501 -4.00 -5.35 -1.07
C GLY A 501 -2.93 -5.91 -0.13
N MET A 502 -2.48 -7.14 -0.41
CA MET A 502 -1.38 -7.79 0.32
C MET A 502 -0.05 -7.65 -0.42
N PRO A 503 1.06 -7.34 0.29
CA PRO A 503 2.39 -7.24 -0.31
C PRO A 503 2.95 -8.62 -0.66
N MET A 504 3.47 -8.77 -1.89
CA MET A 504 4.03 -10.05 -2.38
C MET A 504 5.45 -10.33 -1.85
N ASP A 505 6.15 -9.30 -1.38
CA ASP A 505 7.55 -9.39 -0.96
C ASP A 505 7.71 -9.90 0.48
N ASP A 506 6.62 -10.29 1.16
CA ASP A 506 6.59 -10.69 2.57
C ASP A 506 5.83 -11.97 2.87
N ARG A 507 6.44 -13.11 2.56
CA ARG A 507 5.80 -14.40 2.86
C ARG A 507 5.47 -14.57 4.34
N ALA A 508 6.32 -14.08 5.25
CA ALA A 508 6.09 -14.20 6.69
C ALA A 508 4.85 -13.41 7.13
N TRP A 509 4.68 -12.18 6.64
CA TRP A 509 3.49 -11.39 6.91
C TRP A 509 2.22 -11.98 6.32
N ILE A 510 2.28 -12.52 5.10
CA ILE A 510 1.13 -13.15 4.46
C ILE A 510 0.65 -14.35 5.29
N ILE A 511 1.57 -15.24 5.71
CA ILE A 511 1.23 -16.39 6.57
C ILE A 511 0.74 -15.92 7.93
N TYR A 512 1.31 -14.84 8.46
CA TYR A 512 0.87 -14.26 9.72
C TYR A 512 -0.60 -13.82 9.67
N ILE A 513 -1.00 -13.09 8.62
CA ILE A 513 -2.38 -12.62 8.44
C ILE A 513 -3.33 -13.78 8.12
N THR A 514 -2.94 -14.68 7.21
CA THR A 514 -3.85 -15.68 6.64
C THR A 514 -3.95 -16.97 7.44
N LYS A 515 -2.92 -17.33 8.22
CA LYS A 515 -2.88 -18.58 9.00
C LYS A 515 -2.68 -18.35 10.49
N TYR A 516 -1.72 -17.52 10.89
CA TYR A 516 -1.39 -17.32 12.31
C TYR A 516 -2.51 -16.63 13.07
N LEU A 517 -3.01 -15.49 12.58
CA LEU A 517 -4.06 -14.74 13.27
C LEU A 517 -5.38 -15.54 13.42
N PRO A 518 -5.86 -16.26 12.38
CA PRO A 518 -6.99 -17.18 12.54
C PRO A 518 -6.72 -18.30 13.56
N ALA A 519 -5.53 -18.90 13.57
CA ALA A 519 -5.18 -19.92 14.57
C ALA A 519 -5.15 -19.34 15.99
N LEU A 520 -4.61 -18.14 16.18
CA LEU A 520 -4.67 -17.39 17.43
C LEU A 520 -6.13 -17.19 17.89
N GLY A 521 -7.03 -16.93 16.94
CA GLY A 521 -8.46 -16.85 17.18
C GLY A 521 -9.12 -18.13 17.67
N THR A 522 -8.46 -19.30 17.61
CA THR A 522 -9.01 -20.59 18.09
C THR A 522 -8.47 -21.04 19.44
N VAL A 523 -7.38 -20.44 19.93
CA VAL A 523 -6.73 -20.80 21.19
C VAL A 523 -7.02 -19.81 22.31
N ASN A 524 -6.78 -20.23 23.55
CA ASN A 524 -6.86 -19.36 24.74
C ASN A 524 -5.48 -18.94 25.26
N ASN A 525 -4.40 -19.58 24.81
CA ASN A 525 -3.03 -19.19 25.13
C ASN A 525 -2.25 -18.98 23.82
N ILE A 526 -1.49 -17.88 23.74
CA ILE A 526 -0.69 -17.50 22.57
C ILE A 526 0.31 -18.62 22.21
N ASP A 527 0.85 -19.33 23.20
CA ASP A 527 1.82 -20.41 22.98
C ASP A 527 1.21 -21.66 22.29
N ASP A 528 -0.09 -21.87 22.41
CA ASP A 528 -0.77 -23.04 21.83
C ASP A 528 -0.91 -22.94 20.30
N VAL A 529 -0.69 -21.74 19.72
CA VAL A 529 -0.72 -21.52 18.27
C VAL A 529 0.29 -22.41 17.54
N GLN A 530 1.43 -22.71 18.17
CA GLN A 530 2.46 -23.61 17.61
C GLN A 530 1.92 -25.01 17.33
N GLY A 531 0.92 -25.48 18.09
CA GLY A 531 0.31 -26.80 17.91
C GLY A 531 -0.72 -26.85 16.77
N ILE A 532 -1.12 -25.70 16.21
CA ILE A 532 -2.14 -25.61 15.15
C ILE A 532 -1.52 -25.39 13.78
N LEU A 533 -0.44 -24.61 13.68
CA LEU A 533 0.22 -24.32 12.41
C LEU A 533 1.20 -25.43 12.02
N ASP A 534 1.43 -25.56 10.72
CA ASP A 534 2.56 -26.31 10.19
C ASP A 534 3.89 -25.75 10.75
N PRO A 535 4.87 -26.59 11.16
CA PRO A 535 6.10 -26.12 11.78
C PRO A 535 6.90 -25.11 10.95
N ALA A 536 6.88 -25.26 9.62
CA ALA A 536 7.56 -24.34 8.71
C ALA A 536 6.90 -22.96 8.67
N ASP A 537 5.57 -22.91 8.71
CA ASP A 537 4.80 -21.67 8.72
C ASP A 537 4.92 -20.97 10.08
N PHE A 538 4.90 -21.73 11.19
CA PHE A 538 5.15 -21.18 12.51
C PHE A 538 6.56 -20.59 12.64
N ALA A 539 7.58 -21.23 12.07
CA ALA A 539 8.95 -20.72 12.06
C ALA A 539 9.04 -19.34 11.38
N LEU A 540 8.31 -19.12 10.28
CA LEU A 540 8.23 -17.82 9.62
C LEU A 540 7.51 -16.76 10.47
N CYS A 541 6.49 -17.18 11.22
CA CYS A 541 5.72 -16.31 12.10
C CYS A 541 6.35 -16.08 13.48
N GLN A 542 7.48 -16.72 13.79
CA GLN A 542 8.08 -16.71 15.13
C GLN A 542 8.35 -15.29 15.65
N ARG A 543 8.77 -14.37 14.78
CA ARG A 543 8.95 -12.96 15.12
C ARG A 543 7.64 -12.33 15.60
N TYR A 544 6.56 -12.46 14.82
CA TYR A 544 5.26 -11.89 15.15
C TYR A 544 4.66 -12.53 16.41
N HIS A 545 4.86 -13.85 16.59
CA HIS A 545 4.49 -14.55 17.80
C HIS A 545 5.15 -13.92 19.04
N ASN A 546 6.47 -13.69 19.00
CA ASN A 546 7.19 -13.04 20.09
C ASN A 546 6.72 -11.60 20.35
N LEU A 547 6.39 -10.84 19.29
CA LEU A 547 5.86 -9.47 19.43
C LEU A 547 4.48 -9.45 20.11
N ILE A 548 3.60 -10.39 19.77
CA ILE A 548 2.30 -10.51 20.44
C ILE A 548 2.49 -10.89 21.91
N LYS A 549 3.42 -11.79 22.23
CA LYS A 549 3.77 -12.11 23.63
C LYS A 549 4.35 -10.90 24.37
N LYS A 550 5.14 -10.06 23.69
CA LYS A 550 5.67 -8.81 24.24
C LYS A 550 4.52 -7.85 24.58
N LEU A 551 3.54 -7.72 23.70
CA LEU A 551 2.34 -6.92 23.93
C LEU A 551 1.46 -7.47 25.07
N ASP A 552 1.33 -8.79 25.18
CA ASP A 552 0.59 -9.45 26.27
C ASP A 552 1.21 -9.21 27.65
N ASN A 553 2.53 -9.04 27.71
CA ASN A 553 3.29 -8.85 28.95
C ASN A 553 2.91 -7.59 29.73
N LEU A 554 2.34 -7.77 30.92
CA LEU A 554 1.90 -6.68 31.80
C LEU A 554 3.04 -5.74 32.21
N SER A 555 4.22 -6.27 32.55
CA SER A 555 5.35 -5.44 33.00
C SER A 555 5.84 -4.52 31.89
N TRP A 556 5.90 -5.03 30.66
CA TRP A 556 6.26 -4.23 29.48
C TRP A 556 5.23 -3.13 29.21
N ARG A 557 3.93 -3.45 29.26
CA ARG A 557 2.86 -2.44 29.11
C ARG A 557 2.87 -1.38 30.20
N LEU A 558 3.21 -1.74 31.44
CA LEU A 558 3.37 -0.78 32.54
C LEU A 558 4.56 0.15 32.31
N GLN A 559 5.65 -0.32 31.69
CA GLN A 559 6.77 0.54 31.32
C GLN A 559 6.37 1.58 30.27
N GLY A 560 5.67 1.17 29.21
CA GLY A 560 5.18 2.10 28.19
C GLY A 560 4.21 3.15 28.76
N ARG A 561 3.30 2.74 29.66
CA ARG A 561 2.40 3.68 30.36
C ARG A 561 3.13 4.63 31.28
N ALA A 562 4.13 4.15 32.02
CA ALA A 562 4.96 5.01 32.86
C ALA A 562 5.73 6.03 32.02
N TRP A 563 6.18 5.66 30.82
CA TRP A 563 6.82 6.57 29.89
C TRP A 563 5.84 7.62 29.33
N LEU A 564 4.64 7.20 28.88
CA LEU A 564 3.62 8.11 28.35
C LEU A 564 3.17 9.15 29.40
N ASN A 565 3.03 8.72 30.66
CA ASN A 565 2.66 9.58 31.79
C ASN A 565 3.86 10.28 32.44
N ALA A 566 5.09 10.06 31.97
CA ALA A 566 6.24 10.78 32.49
C ALA A 566 6.18 12.24 32.03
N GLU A 567 6.54 13.13 32.94
CA GLU A 567 6.64 14.56 32.68
C GLU A 567 7.59 14.83 31.50
N ALA A 568 7.09 15.57 30.52
CA ALA A 568 7.87 16.12 29.42
C ALA A 568 8.34 17.54 29.75
N THR A 569 7.43 18.37 30.27
CA THR A 569 7.75 19.71 30.78
C THR A 569 6.99 20.01 32.07
N GLY A 570 7.63 20.73 32.97
CA GLY A 570 7.01 21.23 34.20
C GLY A 570 7.74 22.45 34.74
N HIS A 571 7.12 23.11 35.72
CA HIS A 571 7.68 24.28 36.39
C HIS A 571 7.47 24.25 37.90
N ASP A 572 8.43 24.84 38.61
CA ASP A 572 8.32 25.05 40.05
C ASP A 572 7.41 26.25 40.35
N THR A 573 6.58 26.10 41.37
CA THR A 573 5.78 27.18 41.95
C THR A 573 6.51 27.75 43.15
N TYR A 574 6.47 29.08 43.30
CA TYR A 574 7.24 29.80 44.33
C TYR A 574 6.32 30.62 45.24
N ASP A 575 6.68 30.73 46.52
CA ASP A 575 6.04 31.67 47.45
C ASP A 575 6.48 33.13 47.15
N PRO A 576 5.84 34.14 47.79
CA PRO A 576 6.24 35.54 47.65
C PRO A 576 7.68 35.87 48.11
N PHE A 577 8.37 34.93 48.74
CA PHE A 577 9.75 35.06 49.22
C PHE A 577 10.76 34.30 48.34
N GLY A 578 10.30 33.68 47.24
CA GLY A 578 11.14 32.94 46.29
C GLY A 578 11.47 31.50 46.70
N ASN A 579 10.80 30.93 47.70
CA ASN A 579 10.97 29.51 48.06
C ASN A 579 10.04 28.64 47.20
N VAL A 580 10.56 27.50 46.73
CA VAL A 580 9.75 26.50 46.00
C VAL A 580 8.69 25.93 46.93
N THR A 581 7.42 26.08 46.57
CA THR A 581 6.25 25.57 47.33
C THR A 581 5.64 24.32 46.72
N GLY A 582 5.96 24.01 45.46
CA GLY A 582 5.50 22.83 44.76
C GLY A 582 6.05 22.76 43.34
N HIS A 583 5.85 21.62 42.68
CA HIS A 583 6.19 21.41 41.28
C HIS A 583 4.92 21.05 40.52
N VAL A 584 4.71 21.67 39.36
CA VAL A 584 3.54 21.47 38.49
C VAL A 584 4.02 20.90 37.16
N THR A 585 3.55 19.70 36.83
CA THR A 585 3.71 19.10 35.51
C THR A 585 2.80 19.84 34.53
N ASP A 586 3.38 20.43 33.48
CA ASP A 586 2.64 21.17 32.45
C ASP A 586 2.17 20.26 31.32
N THR A 587 3.03 19.33 30.90
CA THR A 587 2.77 18.36 29.82
C THR A 587 3.42 17.02 30.13
N ILE A 588 2.84 15.97 29.56
CA ILE A 588 3.40 14.61 29.60
C ILE A 588 3.91 14.20 28.21
N ASN A 589 4.72 13.14 28.14
CA ASN A 589 5.23 12.65 26.85
C ASN A 589 4.10 12.31 25.85
N GLU A 590 2.94 11.84 26.34
CA GLU A 590 1.78 11.56 25.50
C GLU A 590 1.26 12.79 24.73
N ASP A 591 1.31 13.98 25.34
CA ASP A 591 0.85 15.24 24.72
C ASP A 591 1.70 15.62 23.50
N HIS A 592 2.95 15.16 23.47
CA HIS A 592 3.91 15.45 22.41
C HIS A 592 4.04 14.33 21.38
N CYS A 593 3.27 13.25 21.49
CA CYS A 593 3.36 12.15 20.52
C CYS A 593 2.92 12.53 19.10
N ASP A 594 2.12 13.60 18.96
CA ASP A 594 1.73 14.17 17.66
C ASP A 594 2.61 15.38 17.26
N ASP A 595 3.52 15.80 18.14
CA ASP A 595 4.43 16.93 17.95
C ASP A 595 5.76 16.45 17.39
N TRP A 596 6.02 16.69 16.10
CA TRP A 596 7.36 16.51 15.56
C TRP A 596 8.23 17.73 15.92
N GLY A 597 9.25 17.50 16.77
CA GLY A 597 10.28 18.48 17.10
C GLY A 597 11.08 18.87 15.86
N GLY A 598 10.62 19.88 15.13
CA GLY A 598 11.38 20.53 14.08
C GLY A 598 12.58 21.25 14.69
N GLY A 599 13.78 20.73 14.48
CA GLY A 599 14.99 21.53 14.57
C GLY A 599 14.87 22.73 13.63
N GLY A 600 14.54 23.89 14.18
CA GLY A 600 14.46 25.17 13.49
C GLY A 600 13.05 25.59 13.06
N GLY A 601 12.34 26.28 13.97
CA GLY A 601 11.37 27.32 13.66
C GLY A 601 10.19 26.93 12.75
N GLY A 602 9.17 26.33 13.34
CA GLY A 602 7.84 26.17 12.74
C GLY A 602 7.18 24.89 13.22
N GLY A 603 6.09 25.02 13.99
CA GLY A 603 5.27 23.88 14.39
C GLY A 603 4.71 23.19 13.16
N ARG A 604 5.24 22.01 12.83
CA ARG A 604 4.70 21.13 11.81
C ARG A 604 3.91 20.05 12.53
N TYR A 605 2.61 20.00 12.28
CA TYR A 605 1.79 18.85 12.64
C TYR A 605 2.24 17.67 11.78
N GLY A 606 2.60 16.55 12.40
CA GLY A 606 2.80 15.29 11.70
C GLY A 606 1.49 14.84 11.02
N PRO A 607 1.52 13.85 10.11
CA PRO A 607 0.30 13.22 9.63
C PRO A 607 -0.43 12.62 10.82
N GLY A 608 -1.45 13.34 11.28
CA GLY A 608 -2.28 12.94 12.40
C GLY A 608 -2.99 11.63 12.05
N LYS A 609 -2.83 10.66 12.95
CA LYS A 609 -3.41 9.31 12.95
C LYS A 609 -2.62 8.29 12.11
N LEU A 610 -2.24 7.20 12.79
CA LEU A 610 -2.22 5.88 12.16
C LEU A 610 -3.55 5.70 11.42
N HIS A 611 -3.50 5.68 10.10
CA HIS A 611 -4.61 5.25 9.27
C HIS A 611 -4.83 3.73 9.40
#